data_AF-J7L7V4-F1
#
_entry.id   AF-J7L7V4-F1
#
_cell.length_a   1.000
_cell.length_b   1.000
_cell.length_c   1.000
_cell.angle_alpha   90.00
_cell.angle_beta   90.00
_cell.angle_gamma   90.00
#
_symmetry.space_group_name_H-M   'P 1'
#
loop_
_entity.id
_entity.type
_entity.pdbx_description
1 polymer ?
#
loop_
_entity_poly.entity_id
_entity_poly.type
_entity_poly.pdbx_seq_one_letter_code
_entity_poly.pdbx_strand_id
1 'polypeptide(L)'
;MLFVLVATGVFLFLAWALDPHRAEPGPLERATALPNVDVTRGEDAVTIAPAGDPSGVGVVFYPGARVEADAYVASWAPVVEATGVTVIVPDLRLNLALLDRARAESVVGLAPDVETWYLGGHSMGGAFAARHLADHTDVDWAGLVLWASYATESAELSDRDDLRVLSVAGGRDGLLSPDEVEGHRPALPDSAVTTTVEGMNHAQFGAYGDQPGDGRPEITDEEARTTLASTTADFLAP
;
A
#
# COMPACT_ATOMS: atom_id res chain seq x y z
N MET A 1 -30.30 -0.50 29.03
CA MET A 1 -30.23 -1.50 27.94
C MET A 1 -29.50 -0.96 26.72
N LEU A 2 -29.91 0.18 26.14
CA LEU A 2 -29.22 0.81 25.00
C LEU A 2 -27.73 1.13 25.29
N PHE A 3 -27.41 1.71 26.44
CA PHE A 3 -26.03 2.01 26.84
C PHE A 3 -25.14 0.74 26.92
N VAL A 4 -25.68 -0.36 27.44
CA VAL A 4 -24.96 -1.64 27.53
C VAL A 4 -24.72 -2.22 26.13
N LEU A 5 -25.72 -2.14 25.23
CA LEU A 5 -25.57 -2.60 23.85
C LEU A 5 -24.53 -1.78 23.07
N VAL A 6 -24.54 -0.46 23.22
CA VAL A 6 -23.54 0.42 22.60
C VAL A 6 -22.14 0.13 23.14
N ALA A 7 -21.99 0.01 24.47
CA ALA A 7 -20.70 -0.31 25.10
C ALA A 7 -20.15 -1.67 24.63
N THR A 8 -21.02 -2.69 24.54
CA THR A 8 -20.64 -4.01 24.01
C THR A 8 -20.25 -3.94 22.55
N GLY A 9 -21.00 -3.20 21.72
CA GLY A 9 -20.67 -3.02 20.30
C GLY A 9 -19.33 -2.33 20.08
N VAL A 10 -19.04 -1.27 20.84
CA VAL A 10 -17.75 -0.57 20.82
C VAL A 10 -16.62 -1.50 21.25
N PHE A 11 -16.81 -2.26 22.33
CA PHE A 11 -15.80 -3.21 22.79
C PHE A 11 -15.49 -4.28 21.74
N LEU A 12 -16.51 -4.87 21.12
CA LEU A 12 -16.32 -5.88 20.06
C LEU A 12 -15.62 -5.29 18.83
N PHE A 13 -16.00 -4.07 18.42
CA PHE A 13 -15.34 -3.38 17.32
C PHE A 13 -13.86 -3.10 17.63
N LEU A 14 -13.54 -2.61 18.83
CA LEU A 14 -12.16 -2.35 19.24
C LEU A 14 -11.34 -3.64 19.32
N ALA A 15 -11.89 -4.71 19.89
CA ALA A 15 -11.22 -6.01 19.94
C ALA A 15 -10.91 -6.55 18.54
N TRP A 16 -11.86 -6.41 17.61
CA TRP A 16 -11.66 -6.78 16.21
C TRP A 16 -10.61 -5.89 15.51
N ALA A 17 -10.68 -4.58 15.68
CA ALA A 17 -9.77 -3.66 15.00
C ALA A 17 -8.33 -3.70 15.54
N LEU A 18 -8.16 -4.04 16.83
CA LEU A 18 -6.85 -4.18 17.50
C LEU A 18 -6.18 -5.55 17.29
N ASP A 19 -6.82 -6.47 16.57
CA ASP A 19 -6.25 -7.77 16.17
C ASP A 19 -6.03 -7.78 14.64
N PRO A 20 -4.97 -7.14 14.13
CA PRO A 20 -4.70 -7.10 12.69
C PRO A 20 -4.07 -8.40 12.17
N HIS A 21 -4.15 -8.60 10.86
CA HIS A 21 -3.28 -9.47 10.09
C HIS A 21 -1.83 -9.01 10.24
N ARG A 22 -1.01 -9.89 10.80
CA ARG A 22 0.39 -9.60 11.12
C ARG A 22 1.32 -9.99 10.01
N ALA A 23 2.48 -9.34 9.96
CA ALA A 23 3.55 -9.76 9.08
C ALA A 23 3.96 -11.21 9.35
N GLU A 24 4.13 -12.00 8.30
CA GLU A 24 4.68 -13.34 8.41
C GLU A 24 6.17 -13.26 8.78
N PRO A 25 6.62 -13.95 9.85
CA PRO A 25 7.99 -13.81 10.34
C PRO A 25 9.06 -14.15 9.29
N GLY A 26 8.84 -15.20 8.49
CA GLY A 26 9.82 -15.69 7.52
C GLY A 26 10.08 -14.70 6.37
N PRO A 27 9.05 -14.24 5.63
CA PRO A 27 9.20 -13.19 4.64
C PRO A 27 9.81 -11.89 5.19
N LEU A 28 9.37 -11.45 6.38
CA LEU A 28 9.90 -10.25 7.03
C LEU A 28 11.40 -10.38 7.36
N GLU A 29 11.82 -11.50 7.94
CA GLU A 29 13.22 -11.78 8.27
C GLU A 29 14.09 -11.78 7.00
N ARG A 30 13.64 -12.43 5.93
CA ARG A 30 14.39 -12.46 4.65
C ARG A 30 14.53 -11.07 4.03
N ALA A 31 13.47 -10.28 4.04
CA ALA A 31 13.50 -8.93 3.49
C ALA A 31 14.40 -7.99 4.30
N THR A 32 14.40 -8.13 5.62
CA THR A 32 15.28 -7.35 6.53
C THR A 32 16.75 -7.76 6.42
N ALA A 33 17.02 -8.98 5.93
CA ALA A 33 18.38 -9.48 5.73
C ALA A 33 18.98 -9.17 4.35
N LEU A 34 18.26 -8.44 3.48
CA LEU A 34 18.77 -8.05 2.17
C LEU A 34 19.93 -7.06 2.33
N PRO A 35 21.09 -7.28 1.68
CA PRO A 35 22.30 -6.49 1.94
C PRO A 35 22.22 -5.04 1.42
N ASN A 36 21.33 -4.76 0.47
CA ASN A 36 21.18 -3.44 -0.16
C ASN A 36 19.93 -2.69 0.32
N VAL A 37 19.23 -3.20 1.33
CA VAL A 37 17.98 -2.62 1.84
C VAL A 37 18.08 -2.50 3.36
N ASP A 38 17.90 -1.27 3.85
CA ASP A 38 17.81 -0.97 5.27
C ASP A 38 16.33 -0.88 5.67
N VAL A 39 15.91 -1.78 6.56
CA VAL A 39 14.57 -1.76 7.16
C VAL A 39 14.67 -1.22 8.59
N THR A 40 14.04 -0.07 8.84
CA THR A 40 14.00 0.57 10.15
C THR A 40 12.58 0.62 10.68
N ARG A 41 12.31 -0.07 11.80
CA ARG A 41 11.05 0.05 12.52
C ARG A 41 11.09 1.19 13.52
N GLY A 42 10.39 2.28 13.23
CA GLY A 42 10.15 3.38 14.16
C GLY A 42 8.95 3.13 15.08
N GLU A 43 8.63 4.11 15.92
CA GLU A 43 7.47 4.04 16.82
C GLU A 43 6.14 3.95 16.06
N ASP A 44 6.09 4.57 14.89
CA ASP A 44 4.85 4.99 14.22
C ASP A 44 4.79 4.62 12.73
N ALA A 45 5.86 4.01 12.21
CA ALA A 45 6.02 3.57 10.83
C ALA A 45 7.18 2.57 10.69
N VAL A 46 7.18 1.81 9.60
CA VAL A 46 8.36 1.13 9.10
C VAL A 46 8.89 1.84 7.85
N THR A 47 10.18 2.10 7.82
CA THR A 47 10.89 2.68 6.68
C THR A 47 11.74 1.60 6.02
N ILE A 48 11.67 1.52 4.69
CA ILE A 48 12.41 0.60 3.83
C ILE A 48 13.19 1.48 2.86
N ALA A 49 14.50 1.58 3.03
CA ALA A 49 15.36 2.47 2.27
C ALA A 49 16.50 1.68 1.61
N PRO A 50 17.10 2.16 0.52
CA PRO A 50 18.32 1.55 0.00
C PRO A 50 19.47 1.78 0.99
N ALA A 51 20.31 0.77 1.18
CA ALA A 51 21.55 0.91 1.97
C ALA A 51 22.65 1.68 1.20
N GLY A 52 22.45 1.88 -0.11
CA GLY A 52 23.32 2.64 -1.00
C GLY A 52 22.80 4.05 -1.29
N ASP A 53 22.98 4.53 -2.52
CA ASP A 53 22.54 5.86 -2.92
C ASP A 53 21.03 5.88 -3.18
N PRO A 54 20.25 6.71 -2.45
CA PRO A 54 18.83 6.85 -2.70
C PRO A 54 18.55 7.58 -4.02
N SER A 55 17.45 7.23 -4.68
CA SER A 55 17.06 7.83 -5.96
C SER A 55 16.47 9.25 -5.84
N GLY A 56 16.22 9.72 -4.61
CA GLY A 56 15.46 10.94 -4.35
C GLY A 56 13.94 10.77 -4.51
N VAL A 57 13.47 9.57 -4.86
CA VAL A 57 12.04 9.24 -4.96
C VAL A 57 11.59 8.47 -3.72
N GLY A 58 10.41 8.79 -3.20
CA GLY A 58 9.83 8.10 -2.07
C GLY A 58 8.36 7.77 -2.25
N VAL A 59 7.92 6.73 -1.53
CA VAL A 59 6.52 6.28 -1.50
C VAL A 59 6.05 6.24 -0.06
N VAL A 60 4.98 6.96 0.28
CA VAL A 60 4.20 6.64 1.48
C VAL A 60 3.12 5.64 1.09
N PHE A 61 3.11 4.47 1.73
CA PHE A 61 2.22 3.38 1.35
C PHE A 61 1.27 2.99 2.49
N TYR A 62 -0.03 3.18 2.30
CA TYR A 62 -1.03 2.84 3.31
C TYR A 62 -1.36 1.34 3.32
N PRO A 63 -1.24 0.70 4.50
CA PRO A 63 -1.69 -0.67 4.71
C PRO A 63 -3.16 -0.90 4.36
N GLY A 64 -3.47 -2.15 4.00
CA GLY A 64 -4.84 -2.64 3.90
C GLY A 64 -5.57 -2.61 5.23
N ALA A 65 -6.90 -2.74 5.17
CA ALA A 65 -7.74 -2.77 6.36
C ALA A 65 -7.31 -3.90 7.30
N ARG A 66 -6.96 -3.56 8.55
CA ARG A 66 -6.49 -4.53 9.56
C ARG A 66 -5.24 -5.29 9.14
N VAL A 67 -4.32 -4.67 8.41
CA VAL A 67 -2.99 -5.23 8.11
C VAL A 67 -1.92 -4.38 8.77
N GLU A 68 -0.95 -5.01 9.45
CA GLU A 68 0.19 -4.31 10.05
C GLU A 68 1.12 -3.74 8.96
N ALA A 69 1.77 -2.61 9.26
CA ALA A 69 2.70 -1.96 8.35
C ALA A 69 3.86 -2.90 7.91
N ASP A 70 4.38 -3.68 8.85
CA ASP A 70 5.50 -4.61 8.65
C ASP A 70 5.18 -5.70 7.61
N ALA A 71 3.90 -5.99 7.35
CA ALA A 71 3.49 -7.00 6.36
C ALA A 71 3.84 -6.60 4.92
N TYR A 72 4.13 -5.33 4.67
CA TYR A 72 4.48 -4.82 3.35
C TYR A 72 5.99 -4.79 3.10
N VAL A 73 6.82 -5.04 4.12
CA VAL A 73 8.29 -5.03 3.99
C VAL A 73 8.76 -6.01 2.93
N ALA A 74 8.24 -7.24 2.95
CA ALA A 74 8.63 -8.27 2.00
C ALA A 74 8.26 -7.95 0.54
N SER A 75 7.17 -7.20 0.32
CA SER A 75 6.73 -6.81 -1.02
C SER A 75 7.49 -5.60 -1.57
N TRP A 76 7.84 -4.64 -0.70
CA TRP A 76 8.54 -3.42 -1.10
C TRP A 76 10.06 -3.55 -1.15
N ALA A 77 10.67 -4.42 -0.34
CA ALA A 77 12.12 -4.53 -0.30
C ALA A 77 12.77 -4.84 -1.67
N PRO A 78 12.22 -5.72 -2.53
CA PRO A 78 12.76 -5.92 -3.88
C PRO A 78 12.59 -4.70 -4.81
N VAL A 79 11.54 -3.88 -4.61
CA VAL A 79 11.36 -2.62 -5.35
C VAL A 79 12.44 -1.62 -4.94
N VAL A 80 12.66 -1.48 -3.63
CA VAL A 80 13.69 -0.62 -3.05
C VAL A 80 15.08 -1.02 -3.53
N GLU A 81 15.40 -2.32 -3.51
CA GLU A 81 16.68 -2.83 -4.02
C GLU A 81 16.89 -2.51 -5.52
N ALA A 82 15.83 -2.61 -6.33
CA ALA A 82 15.91 -2.40 -7.77
C ALA A 82 16.00 -0.92 -8.19
N THR A 83 15.43 0.00 -7.39
CA THR A 83 15.20 1.39 -7.81
C THR A 83 15.86 2.45 -6.94
N GLY A 84 16.25 2.10 -5.72
CA GLY A 84 16.72 3.08 -4.73
C GLY A 84 15.63 3.98 -4.15
N VAL A 85 14.35 3.67 -4.37
CA VAL A 85 13.25 4.43 -3.73
C VAL A 85 13.24 4.23 -2.22
N THR A 86 12.81 5.24 -1.47
CA THR A 86 12.53 5.10 -0.03
C THR A 86 11.04 4.89 0.21
N VAL A 87 10.66 3.83 0.91
CA VAL A 87 9.25 3.53 1.21
C VAL A 87 9.00 3.71 2.69
N ILE A 88 7.91 4.40 3.02
CA ILE A 88 7.43 4.55 4.40
C ILE A 88 6.03 3.95 4.48
N VAL A 89 5.86 2.96 5.34
CA VAL A 89 4.56 2.36 5.64
C VAL A 89 4.16 2.79 7.05
N PRO A 90 3.25 3.76 7.20
CA PRO A 90 2.86 4.26 8.51
C PRO A 90 1.95 3.28 9.25
N ASP A 91 2.05 3.28 10.56
CA ASP A 91 0.99 2.75 11.41
C ASP A 91 -0.24 3.65 11.34
N LEU A 92 -1.39 3.01 11.18
CA LEU A 92 -2.69 3.67 11.12
C LEU A 92 -3.47 3.34 12.40
N ARG A 93 -4.22 4.29 12.94
CA ARG A 93 -5.10 4.09 14.09
C ARG A 93 -6.06 2.96 13.79
N LEU A 94 -6.05 1.97 14.67
CA LEU A 94 -6.85 0.76 14.57
C LEU A 94 -6.61 -0.02 13.25
N ASN A 95 -5.48 0.22 12.57
CA ASN A 95 -5.13 -0.36 11.28
C ASN A 95 -6.14 -0.02 10.16
N LEU A 96 -6.69 1.21 10.18
CA LEU A 96 -7.73 1.65 9.24
C LEU A 96 -7.40 3.02 8.64
N ALA A 97 -7.11 3.07 7.33
CA ALA A 97 -6.79 4.31 6.61
C ALA A 97 -7.93 5.36 6.62
N LEU A 98 -9.19 4.93 6.75
CA LEU A 98 -10.34 5.84 6.93
C LEU A 98 -10.13 6.81 8.11
N LEU A 99 -9.48 6.35 9.17
CA LEU A 99 -9.25 7.16 10.37
C LEU A 99 -8.04 8.09 10.21
N ASP A 100 -7.15 7.82 9.26
CA ASP A 100 -5.81 8.41 9.15
C ASP A 100 -5.42 8.85 7.74
N ARG A 101 -6.39 9.39 7.01
CA ARG A 101 -6.20 9.78 5.60
C ARG A 101 -5.03 10.74 5.37
N ALA A 102 -4.78 11.66 6.30
CA ALA A 102 -3.67 12.63 6.23
C ALA A 102 -2.36 12.16 6.91
N ARG A 103 -2.27 10.89 7.33
CA ARG A 103 -1.09 10.36 8.02
C ARG A 103 0.19 10.50 7.20
N ALA A 104 0.07 10.41 5.87
CA ALA A 104 1.16 10.54 4.94
C ALA A 104 1.95 11.85 5.10
N GLU A 105 1.24 12.96 5.27
CA GLU A 105 1.83 14.29 5.48
C GLU A 105 2.75 14.31 6.72
N SER A 106 2.44 13.52 7.76
CA SER A 106 3.22 13.50 9.00
C SER A 106 4.48 12.65 8.93
N VAL A 107 4.59 11.74 7.95
CA VAL A 107 5.68 10.75 7.89
C VAL A 107 6.70 11.03 6.79
N VAL A 108 6.40 11.90 5.82
CA VAL A 108 7.39 12.31 4.79
C VAL A 108 8.67 12.88 5.40
N GLY A 109 8.57 13.54 6.58
CA GLY A 109 9.72 14.08 7.30
C GLY A 109 10.69 13.03 7.86
N LEU A 110 10.34 11.74 7.84
CA LEU A 110 11.23 10.65 8.23
C LEU A 110 12.30 10.36 7.15
N ALA A 111 12.11 10.86 5.93
CA ALA A 111 13.05 10.72 4.81
C ALA A 111 13.30 12.09 4.16
N PRO A 112 14.09 12.98 4.80
CA PRO A 112 14.30 14.36 4.34
C PRO A 112 15.05 14.47 3.00
N ASP A 113 15.72 13.38 2.59
CA ASP A 113 16.48 13.32 1.32
C ASP A 113 15.60 12.95 0.11
N VAL A 114 14.30 12.70 0.32
CA VAL A 114 13.34 12.47 -0.77
C VAL A 114 12.85 13.80 -1.32
N GLU A 115 12.97 13.96 -2.64
CA GLU A 115 12.58 15.15 -3.39
C GLU A 115 11.23 14.96 -4.10
N THR A 116 10.90 13.73 -4.50
CA THR A 116 9.67 13.40 -5.24
C THR A 116 8.87 12.34 -4.48
N TRP A 117 7.65 12.70 -4.06
CA TRP A 117 6.80 11.83 -3.27
C TRP A 117 5.63 11.24 -4.06
N TYR A 118 5.44 9.94 -3.93
CA TYR A 118 4.25 9.22 -4.34
C TYR A 118 3.46 8.80 -3.11
N LEU A 119 2.14 8.88 -3.20
CA LEU A 119 1.25 8.27 -2.23
C LEU A 119 0.76 6.94 -2.78
N GLY A 120 0.46 5.97 -1.93
CA GLY A 120 -0.08 4.71 -2.40
C GLY A 120 -0.74 3.93 -1.30
N GLY A 121 -1.27 2.78 -1.66
CA GLY A 121 -1.76 1.84 -0.66
C GLY A 121 -2.34 0.57 -1.25
N HIS A 122 -2.57 -0.36 -0.35
CA HIS A 122 -3.19 -1.63 -0.65
C HIS A 122 -4.68 -1.62 -0.28
N SER A 123 -5.56 -2.13 -1.14
CA SER A 123 -6.98 -2.30 -0.81
C SER A 123 -7.61 -1.01 -0.29
N MET A 124 -8.30 -1.07 0.86
CA MET A 124 -8.84 0.13 1.52
C MET A 124 -7.79 1.23 1.73
N GLY A 125 -6.53 0.89 2.01
CA GLY A 125 -5.44 1.86 2.14
C GLY A 125 -5.23 2.69 0.88
N GLY A 126 -5.25 2.04 -0.29
CA GLY A 126 -5.12 2.71 -1.59
C GLY A 126 -6.32 3.60 -1.92
N ALA A 127 -7.54 3.17 -1.59
CA ALA A 127 -8.74 3.98 -1.79
C ALA A 127 -8.71 5.29 -0.97
N PHE A 128 -8.19 5.22 0.26
CA PHE A 128 -8.03 6.41 1.11
C PHE A 128 -6.80 7.24 0.79
N ALA A 129 -5.73 6.64 0.25
CA ALA A 129 -4.64 7.36 -0.39
C ALA A 129 -5.15 8.19 -1.57
N ALA A 130 -5.89 7.58 -2.50
CA ALA A 130 -6.50 8.29 -3.63
C ALA A 130 -7.43 9.42 -3.16
N ARG A 131 -8.28 9.16 -2.16
CA ARG A 131 -9.17 10.18 -1.63
C ARG A 131 -8.44 11.35 -0.97
N HIS A 132 -7.28 11.11 -0.34
CA HIS A 132 -6.47 12.16 0.28
C HIS A 132 -5.89 13.12 -0.77
N LEU A 133 -5.52 12.63 -1.95
CA LEU A 133 -5.02 13.47 -3.07
C LEU A 133 -6.05 14.46 -3.63
N ALA A 134 -7.33 14.26 -3.32
CA ALA A 134 -8.42 15.18 -3.68
C ALA A 134 -8.59 16.33 -2.68
N ASP A 135 -8.01 16.21 -1.48
CA ASP A 135 -8.03 17.26 -0.46
C ASP A 135 -6.85 18.25 -0.70
N HIS A 136 -6.84 19.36 0.02
CA HIS A 136 -5.65 20.25 0.00
C HIS A 136 -4.54 19.59 0.81
N THR A 137 -3.42 19.26 0.16
CA THR A 137 -2.25 18.62 0.77
C THR A 137 -1.12 19.61 1.00
N ASP A 138 -0.31 19.38 2.02
CA ASP A 138 0.91 20.17 2.27
C ASP A 138 2.08 19.63 1.43
N VAL A 139 2.09 18.32 1.17
CA VAL A 139 3.02 17.64 0.26
C VAL A 139 2.54 17.78 -1.18
N ASP A 140 3.49 18.10 -2.07
CA ASP A 140 3.31 18.05 -3.52
C ASP A 140 3.52 16.61 -4.00
N TRP A 141 2.41 15.88 -4.19
CA TRP A 141 2.43 14.49 -4.58
C TRP A 141 2.60 14.35 -6.10
N ALA A 142 3.65 13.67 -6.54
CA ALA A 142 3.92 13.41 -7.96
C ALA A 142 3.06 12.29 -8.57
N GLY A 143 2.39 11.50 -7.72
CA GLY A 143 1.62 10.37 -8.22
C GLY A 143 1.01 9.46 -7.17
N LEU A 144 0.35 8.42 -7.68
CA LEU A 144 -0.42 7.44 -6.91
C LEU A 144 -0.03 6.00 -7.29
N VAL A 145 0.20 5.14 -6.30
CA VAL A 145 0.42 3.69 -6.48
C VAL A 145 -0.69 2.89 -5.81
N LEU A 146 -1.51 2.20 -6.61
CA LEU A 146 -2.63 1.38 -6.16
C LEU A 146 -2.31 -0.11 -6.33
N TRP A 147 -2.30 -0.85 -5.23
CA TRP A 147 -2.13 -2.30 -5.21
C TRP A 147 -3.44 -2.96 -4.74
N ALA A 148 -4.07 -3.77 -5.58
CA ALA A 148 -5.41 -4.32 -5.33
C ALA A 148 -6.38 -3.28 -4.75
N SER A 149 -6.43 -2.11 -5.37
CA SER A 149 -7.20 -0.95 -4.92
C SER A 149 -7.76 -0.17 -6.10
N TYR A 150 -8.65 0.78 -5.82
CA TYR A 150 -9.25 1.67 -6.80
C TYR A 150 -9.30 3.11 -6.28
N ALA A 151 -9.48 4.06 -7.20
CA ALA A 151 -9.99 5.40 -6.89
C ALA A 151 -11.49 5.45 -7.23
N THR A 152 -12.22 6.35 -6.58
CA THR A 152 -13.61 6.64 -6.96
C THR A 152 -13.68 8.00 -7.62
N GLU A 153 -14.76 8.29 -8.36
CA GLU A 153 -14.97 9.62 -8.96
C GLU A 153 -14.89 10.75 -7.92
N SER A 154 -15.25 10.48 -6.66
CA SER A 154 -15.15 11.45 -5.56
C SER A 154 -13.72 11.84 -5.16
N ALA A 155 -12.71 11.15 -5.70
CA ALA A 155 -11.32 11.54 -5.58
C ALA A 155 -10.89 12.54 -6.69
N GLU A 156 -11.74 12.81 -7.69
CA GLU A 156 -11.53 13.83 -8.72
C GLU A 156 -10.15 13.75 -9.42
N LEU A 157 -9.63 12.52 -9.62
CA LEU A 157 -8.30 12.29 -10.19
C LEU A 157 -8.31 12.15 -11.72
N SER A 158 -9.47 11.99 -12.36
CA SER A 158 -9.57 11.70 -13.80
C SER A 158 -8.92 12.78 -14.68
N ASP A 159 -8.95 14.04 -14.24
CA ASP A 159 -8.40 15.18 -14.98
C ASP A 159 -7.03 15.65 -14.43
N ARG A 160 -6.39 14.86 -13.55
CA ARG A 160 -5.10 15.19 -12.93
C ARG A 160 -3.92 14.72 -13.77
N ASP A 161 -3.64 15.46 -14.84
CA ASP A 161 -2.51 15.21 -15.75
C ASP A 161 -1.13 15.43 -15.11
N ASP A 162 -1.09 16.05 -13.94
CA ASP A 162 0.11 16.24 -13.11
C ASP A 162 0.47 14.99 -12.30
N LEU A 163 -0.44 14.03 -12.15
CA LEU A 163 -0.21 12.80 -11.39
C LEU A 163 0.18 11.63 -12.29
N ARG A 164 1.30 10.98 -11.99
CA ARG A 164 1.62 9.65 -12.52
C ARG A 164 0.89 8.59 -11.69
N VAL A 165 0.14 7.70 -12.33
CA VAL A 165 -0.63 6.67 -11.60
C VAL A 165 -0.28 5.26 -12.07
N LEU A 166 -0.04 4.36 -11.11
CA LEU A 166 0.04 2.92 -11.29
C LEU A 166 -1.14 2.25 -10.59
N SER A 167 -1.85 1.37 -11.30
CA SER A 167 -2.89 0.50 -10.75
C SER A 167 -2.56 -0.96 -11.06
N VAL A 168 -2.36 -1.77 -10.02
CA VAL A 168 -2.04 -3.20 -10.14
C VAL A 168 -3.16 -4.03 -9.51
N ALA A 169 -3.81 -4.88 -10.30
CA ALA A 169 -4.80 -5.85 -9.84
C ALA A 169 -4.19 -7.26 -9.70
N GLY A 170 -4.78 -8.11 -8.84
CA GLY A 170 -4.47 -9.53 -8.77
C GLY A 170 -5.46 -10.36 -9.58
N GLY A 171 -5.00 -11.21 -10.50
CA GLY A 171 -5.88 -12.00 -11.39
C GLY A 171 -6.77 -13.02 -10.66
N ARG A 172 -6.49 -13.31 -9.39
CA ARG A 172 -7.22 -14.23 -8.51
C ARG A 172 -7.71 -13.55 -7.24
N ASP A 173 -7.73 -12.22 -7.22
CA ASP A 173 -8.23 -11.44 -6.10
C ASP A 173 -9.73 -11.70 -5.88
N GLY A 174 -10.05 -12.28 -4.72
CA GLY A 174 -11.43 -12.62 -4.36
C GLY A 174 -12.17 -11.50 -3.62
N LEU A 175 -11.46 -10.45 -3.21
CA LEU A 175 -12.00 -9.33 -2.44
C LEU A 175 -12.23 -8.09 -3.30
N LEU A 176 -11.39 -7.90 -4.32
CA LEU A 176 -11.50 -6.87 -5.34
C LEU A 176 -11.14 -7.48 -6.70
N SER A 177 -12.16 -7.92 -7.43
CA SER A 177 -11.93 -8.58 -8.72
C SER A 177 -11.25 -7.65 -9.75
N PRO A 178 -10.45 -8.18 -10.69
CA PRO A 178 -9.89 -7.38 -11.79
C PRO A 178 -10.94 -6.58 -12.57
N ASP A 179 -12.12 -7.16 -12.79
CA ASP A 179 -13.24 -6.47 -13.45
C ASP A 179 -13.74 -5.26 -12.65
N GLU A 180 -13.72 -5.34 -11.32
CA GLU A 180 -14.07 -4.22 -10.45
C GLU A 180 -12.99 -3.13 -10.46
N VAL A 181 -11.71 -3.50 -10.50
CA VAL A 181 -10.61 -2.53 -10.70
C VAL A 181 -10.75 -1.81 -12.04
N GLU A 182 -10.98 -2.56 -13.12
CA GLU A 182 -11.17 -2.01 -14.46
C GLU A 182 -12.40 -1.09 -14.54
N GLY A 183 -13.48 -1.45 -13.84
CA GLY A 183 -14.67 -0.60 -13.72
C GLY A 183 -14.39 0.78 -13.09
N HIS A 184 -13.33 0.91 -12.30
CA HIS A 184 -12.89 2.18 -11.71
C HIS A 184 -11.82 2.91 -12.53
N ARG A 185 -11.36 2.35 -13.64
CA ARG A 185 -10.38 3.00 -14.55
C ARG A 185 -10.79 4.43 -14.97
N PRO A 186 -12.07 4.76 -15.21
CA PRO A 186 -12.49 6.13 -15.53
C PRO A 186 -12.26 7.16 -14.42
N ALA A 187 -12.04 6.74 -13.18
CA ALA A 187 -11.72 7.64 -12.07
C ALA A 187 -10.24 8.03 -12.00
N LEU A 188 -9.39 7.52 -12.90
CA LEU A 188 -7.96 7.77 -12.97
C LEU A 188 -7.60 8.56 -14.24
N PRO A 189 -6.46 9.30 -14.26
CA PRO A 189 -5.99 9.96 -15.47
C PRO A 189 -5.90 9.00 -16.67
N ASP A 190 -6.12 9.49 -17.89
CA ASP A 190 -5.95 8.69 -19.11
C ASP A 190 -4.52 8.12 -19.26
N SER A 191 -3.53 8.78 -18.66
CA SER A 191 -2.13 8.35 -18.60
C SER A 191 -1.85 7.23 -17.58
N ALA A 192 -2.81 6.85 -16.74
CA ALA A 192 -2.60 5.84 -15.70
C ALA A 192 -2.22 4.47 -16.30
N VAL A 193 -1.14 3.89 -15.78
CA VAL A 193 -0.67 2.56 -16.12
C VAL A 193 -1.48 1.54 -15.32
N THR A 194 -2.23 0.68 -15.98
CA THR A 194 -3.05 -0.37 -15.34
C THR A 194 -2.56 -1.74 -15.80
N THR A 195 -2.41 -2.67 -14.86
CA THR A 195 -1.91 -4.02 -15.13
C THR A 195 -2.48 -5.03 -14.13
N THR A 196 -2.47 -6.29 -14.52
CA THR A 196 -2.93 -7.42 -13.70
C THR A 196 -1.80 -8.41 -13.52
N VAL A 197 -1.51 -8.82 -12.29
CA VAL A 197 -0.62 -9.94 -11.99
C VAL A 197 -1.45 -11.22 -12.04
N GLU A 198 -1.34 -11.95 -13.13
CA GLU A 198 -2.08 -13.20 -13.34
C GLU A 198 -1.76 -14.23 -12.24
N GLY A 199 -2.80 -14.91 -11.74
CA GLY A 199 -2.66 -15.92 -10.70
C GLY A 199 -2.51 -15.37 -9.27
N MET A 200 -2.27 -14.08 -9.09
CA MET A 200 -2.07 -13.45 -7.78
C MET A 200 -3.41 -13.15 -7.09
N ASN A 201 -3.54 -13.43 -5.79
CA ASN A 201 -4.71 -13.07 -4.99
C ASN A 201 -4.49 -11.78 -4.16
N HIS A 202 -5.50 -11.35 -3.39
CA HIS A 202 -5.46 -10.11 -2.60
C HIS A 202 -4.36 -10.13 -1.54
N ALA A 203 -4.25 -11.25 -0.81
CA ALA A 203 -3.33 -11.41 0.30
C ALA A 203 -1.86 -11.27 -0.12
N GLN A 204 -1.53 -11.72 -1.35
CA GLN A 204 -0.17 -11.73 -1.88
C GLN A 204 0.44 -10.35 -2.15
N PHE A 205 -0.33 -9.25 -2.10
CA PHE A 205 0.22 -7.90 -2.16
C PHE A 205 1.01 -7.53 -0.89
N GLY A 206 0.74 -8.20 0.23
CA GLY A 206 1.58 -8.20 1.43
C GLY A 206 2.06 -9.61 1.77
N ALA A 207 2.73 -9.74 2.91
CA ALA A 207 3.13 -11.02 3.50
C ALA A 207 2.49 -11.14 4.88
N TYR A 208 1.16 -11.38 4.90
CA TYR A 208 0.36 -11.52 6.12
C TYR A 208 -0.50 -12.79 6.15
N GLY A 209 -0.21 -13.75 5.26
CA GLY A 209 -0.91 -15.01 5.12
C GLY A 209 -2.33 -14.87 4.54
N ASP A 210 -3.04 -16.00 4.50
CA ASP A 210 -4.37 -16.10 3.90
C ASP A 210 -5.40 -15.17 4.55
N GLN A 211 -6.23 -14.53 3.71
CA GLN A 211 -7.34 -13.69 4.16
C GLN A 211 -8.70 -14.35 3.87
N PRO A 212 -9.62 -14.39 4.84
CA PRO A 212 -10.97 -14.90 4.61
C PRO A 212 -11.71 -14.13 3.51
N GLY A 213 -12.28 -14.84 2.55
CA GLY A 213 -13.01 -14.27 1.43
C GLY A 213 -12.16 -14.00 0.18
N ASP A 214 -10.84 -14.12 0.28
CA ASP A 214 -9.95 -14.02 -0.86
C ASP A 214 -9.97 -15.29 -1.73
N GLY A 215 -9.48 -15.17 -2.97
CA GLY A 215 -9.32 -16.26 -3.90
C GLY A 215 -8.10 -17.12 -3.57
N ARG A 216 -8.12 -18.37 -4.06
CA ARG A 216 -6.93 -19.22 -4.02
C ARG A 216 -5.95 -18.77 -5.11
N PRO A 217 -4.67 -18.49 -4.77
CA PRO A 217 -3.69 -18.07 -5.75
C PRO A 217 -3.27 -19.25 -6.62
N GLU A 218 -2.84 -18.94 -7.85
CA GLU A 218 -2.31 -19.90 -8.81
C GLU A 218 -0.78 -19.82 -8.94
N ILE A 219 -0.18 -18.77 -8.39
CA ILE A 219 1.27 -18.57 -8.28
C ILE A 219 1.71 -18.55 -6.81
N THR A 220 2.99 -18.83 -6.58
CA THR A 220 3.61 -18.75 -5.25
C THR A 220 3.79 -17.29 -4.80
N ASP A 221 3.93 -17.07 -3.49
CA ASP A 221 4.15 -15.71 -2.97
C ASP A 221 5.47 -15.10 -3.46
N GLU A 222 6.47 -15.93 -3.78
CA GLU A 222 7.74 -15.47 -4.35
C GLU A 222 7.56 -15.00 -5.79
N GLU A 223 6.83 -15.75 -6.61
CA GLU A 223 6.47 -15.32 -7.98
C GLU A 223 5.64 -14.04 -7.94
N ALA A 224 4.62 -13.98 -7.07
CA ALA A 224 3.78 -12.79 -6.90
C ALA A 224 4.60 -11.56 -6.52
N ARG A 225 5.45 -11.64 -5.48
CA ARG A 225 6.31 -10.53 -5.06
C ARG A 225 7.30 -10.12 -6.16
N THR A 226 7.87 -11.08 -6.89
CA THR A 226 8.81 -10.79 -7.97
C THR A 226 8.14 -10.03 -9.10
N THR A 227 6.96 -10.48 -9.56
CA THR A 227 6.23 -9.82 -10.64
C THR A 227 5.67 -8.46 -10.21
N LEU A 228 5.12 -8.35 -9.00
CA LEU A 228 4.68 -7.08 -8.43
C LEU A 228 5.84 -6.08 -8.30
N ALA A 229 7.00 -6.55 -7.83
CA ALA A 229 8.17 -5.71 -7.65
C ALA A 229 8.71 -5.19 -8.98
N SER A 230 8.83 -6.06 -10.00
CA SER A 230 9.25 -5.65 -11.35
C SER A 230 8.30 -4.59 -11.92
N THR A 231 6.99 -4.84 -11.83
CA THR A 231 5.94 -3.93 -12.32
C THR A 231 6.02 -2.55 -11.65
N THR A 232 6.19 -2.55 -10.33
CA THR A 232 6.25 -1.31 -9.54
C THR A 232 7.58 -0.58 -9.76
N ALA A 233 8.68 -1.32 -9.86
CA ALA A 233 10.01 -0.77 -10.13
C ALA A 233 10.08 -0.10 -11.50
N ASP A 234 9.52 -0.72 -12.55
CA ASP A 234 9.49 -0.15 -13.90
C ASP A 234 8.70 1.17 -13.94
N PHE A 235 7.67 1.30 -13.11
CA PHE A 235 6.90 2.54 -12.99
C PHE A 235 7.65 3.63 -12.20
N LEU A 236 8.28 3.26 -11.08
CA LEU A 236 8.98 4.21 -10.18
C LEU A 236 10.40 4.57 -10.65
N ALA A 237 10.95 3.84 -11.62
CA ALA A 237 12.21 4.20 -12.22
C ALA A 237 12.14 5.62 -12.82
N PRO A 238 13.19 6.45 -12.59
CA PRO A 238 13.26 7.83 -13.10
C PRO A 238 13.35 7.91 -14.62
#